data_AF-A0AAU9AHK9-F1
#
_entry.id   AF-A0AAU9AHK9-F1
#
_cell.length_a   1.000
_cell.length_b   1.000
_cell.length_c   1.000
_cell.angle_alpha   90.00
_cell.angle_beta   90.00
_cell.angle_gamma   90.00
#
_symmetry.space_group_name_H-M   'P 1'
#
loop_
_entity.id
_entity.type
_entity.pdbx_description
1 polymer ?
#
loop_
_entity_poly.entity_id
_entity_poly.type
_entity_poly.pdbx_seq_one_letter_code
_entity_poly.pdbx_strand_id
1 'polypeptide(L)'
;MDEKIEVGYRNIGSVAGKDYHHKFLLYTDKNGEQHTISGWTGEEKPGLPYGRMHVESNLPYDRTNPDHPDNLNAKGQKQYREEIVTGPDLSKTWDKMVADAQSKSDKYPYDPQVQNSNTLADSVLRDAKLKEPTQDGFFGHWAPASGRALDESIKPSEPGLGNSGRTFSTSDAKPDPQREGQLRADPMFQQALTGLDKIGPNAGVYDNQQDKERVAGALALQARKAGLPEIQEVVPSQTNGNVFAMWKNPGNEADLLRAHVDRGEAAQQPLQANLEKLETATRQQKEQQARAPEPVQQQAQGEQEAPSRGSLSR
;
A
#
# COMPACT_ATOMS: atom_id res chain seq x y z
N MET A 1 -2.38 40.48 -16.72
CA MET A 1 -2.42 39.97 -15.33
C MET A 1 -1.02 39.52 -14.99
N ASP A 2 -0.69 39.32 -13.72
CA ASP A 2 0.56 38.62 -13.39
C ASP A 2 0.47 37.18 -13.90
N GLU A 3 1.58 36.70 -14.42
CA GLU A 3 1.77 35.32 -14.84
C GLU A 3 2.03 34.46 -13.61
N LYS A 4 1.66 33.18 -13.69
CA LYS A 4 1.89 32.24 -12.58
C LYS A 4 2.35 30.88 -13.06
N ILE A 5 3.17 30.23 -12.25
CA ILE A 5 3.55 28.82 -12.37
C ILE A 5 3.06 28.10 -11.13
N GLU A 6 2.32 27.02 -11.34
CA GLU A 6 1.73 26.17 -10.32
C GLU A 6 2.16 24.72 -10.51
N VAL A 7 2.18 23.94 -9.44
CA VAL A 7 2.15 22.46 -9.50
C VAL A 7 0.70 22.03 -9.36
N GLY A 8 0.21 21.28 -10.32
CA GLY A 8 -1.06 20.58 -10.25
C GLY A 8 -0.90 19.18 -9.70
N TYR A 9 -1.80 18.77 -8.81
CA TYR A 9 -1.87 17.41 -8.24
C TYR A 9 -3.17 16.75 -8.66
N ARG A 10 -3.10 15.79 -9.58
CA ARG A 10 -4.25 15.00 -10.00
C ARG A 10 -4.28 13.69 -9.24
N ASN A 11 -5.36 13.43 -8.50
CA ASN A 11 -5.56 12.15 -7.82
C ASN A 11 -5.65 11.05 -8.89
N ILE A 12 -4.73 10.10 -8.83
CA ILE A 12 -4.69 8.94 -9.75
C ILE A 12 -5.01 7.63 -9.01
N GLY A 13 -5.38 7.74 -7.74
CA GLY A 13 -5.93 6.66 -6.94
C GLY A 13 -5.64 6.84 -5.46
N SER A 14 -5.99 5.80 -4.69
CA SER A 14 -5.76 5.74 -3.26
C SER A 14 -5.26 4.35 -2.87
N VAL A 15 -4.48 4.27 -1.79
CA VAL A 15 -4.08 3.00 -1.17
C VAL A 15 -4.05 3.20 0.35
N ALA A 16 -4.53 2.21 1.10
CA ALA A 16 -4.67 2.29 2.56
C ALA A 16 -5.33 3.62 3.02
N GLY A 17 -6.40 4.04 2.33
CA GLY A 17 -7.15 5.27 2.64
C GLY A 17 -6.41 6.60 2.36
N LYS A 18 -5.17 6.55 1.86
CA LYS A 18 -4.43 7.74 1.45
C LYS A 18 -4.53 7.92 -0.06
N ASP A 19 -4.76 9.14 -0.54
CA ASP A 19 -4.70 9.50 -1.96
C ASP A 19 -3.25 9.70 -2.44
N TYR A 20 -2.94 9.27 -3.65
CA TYR A 20 -1.68 9.62 -4.32
C TYR A 20 -1.93 10.33 -5.64
N HIS A 21 -0.98 11.18 -5.99
CA HIS A 21 -1.17 12.15 -7.05
C HIS A 21 -0.08 12.02 -8.11
N HIS A 22 -0.52 12.30 -9.33
CA HIS A 22 0.30 12.66 -10.48
C HIS A 22 0.51 14.17 -10.44
N LYS A 23 1.76 14.63 -10.56
CA LYS A 23 2.11 16.04 -10.71
C LYS A 23 2.19 16.42 -12.18
N PHE A 24 1.72 17.62 -12.46
CA PHE A 24 1.96 18.35 -13.70
C PHE A 24 2.30 19.79 -13.36
N LEU A 25 3.06 20.47 -14.23
CA LEU A 25 3.31 21.90 -14.09
C LEU A 25 2.28 22.65 -14.92
N LEU A 26 1.79 23.76 -14.38
CA LEU A 26 0.78 24.59 -15.02
C LEU A 26 1.28 26.03 -15.04
N TYR A 27 1.34 26.61 -16.23
CA TYR A 27 1.62 28.02 -16.44
C TYR A 27 0.35 28.75 -16.84
N THR A 28 0.14 29.94 -16.31
CA THR A 28 -0.89 30.88 -16.78
C THR A 28 -0.20 32.15 -17.26
N ASP A 29 -0.41 32.50 -18.53
CA ASP A 29 0.19 33.67 -19.15
C ASP A 29 -0.53 34.98 -18.75
N LYS A 30 -0.02 36.11 -19.23
CA LYS A 30 -0.59 37.44 -18.93
C LYS A 30 -2.02 37.64 -19.43
N ASN A 31 -2.46 36.83 -20.41
CA ASN A 31 -3.79 36.84 -21.02
C ASN A 31 -4.75 35.85 -20.33
N GLY A 32 -4.25 35.02 -19.41
CA GLY A 32 -5.02 33.98 -18.74
C GLY A 32 -5.02 32.64 -19.48
N GLU A 33 -4.26 32.50 -20.56
CA GLU A 33 -4.07 31.25 -21.27
C GLU A 33 -3.19 30.30 -20.46
N GLN A 34 -3.58 29.03 -20.42
CA GLN A 34 -2.95 28.04 -19.56
C GLN A 34 -2.25 26.95 -20.37
N HIS A 35 -1.04 26.57 -19.94
CA HIS A 35 -0.23 25.54 -20.59
C HIS A 35 0.37 24.57 -19.57
N THR A 36 0.56 23.30 -19.95
CA THR A 36 1.12 22.27 -19.07
C THR A 36 2.44 21.69 -19.52
N ILE A 37 3.19 21.18 -18.55
CA ILE A 37 4.27 20.20 -18.72
C ILE A 37 3.92 18.98 -17.87
N SER A 38 3.95 17.79 -18.46
CA SER A 38 3.57 16.54 -17.80
C SER A 38 4.44 15.38 -18.27
N GLY A 39 4.71 14.45 -17.36
CA GLY A 39 5.48 13.23 -17.63
C GLY A 39 4.56 12.02 -17.67
N TRP A 40 4.82 11.09 -18.57
CA TRP A 40 4.01 9.91 -18.81
C TRP A 40 4.89 8.66 -18.98
N THR A 41 4.27 7.49 -18.89
CA THR A 41 4.88 6.24 -19.33
C THR A 41 5.20 6.31 -20.83
N GLY A 42 6.25 5.62 -21.26
CA GLY A 42 6.58 5.48 -22.68
C GLY A 42 6.32 4.08 -23.21
N GLU A 43 6.95 3.75 -24.34
CA GLU A 43 6.82 2.44 -24.97
C GLU A 43 7.51 1.34 -24.17
N GLU A 44 6.75 0.31 -23.81
CA GLU A 44 7.25 -0.87 -23.11
C GLU A 44 8.28 -1.63 -23.97
N LYS A 45 9.40 -2.03 -23.35
CA LYS A 45 10.44 -2.85 -23.99
C LYS A 45 11.16 -3.72 -22.96
N PRO A 46 11.88 -4.79 -23.36
CA PRO A 46 12.59 -5.65 -22.43
C PRO A 46 13.50 -4.85 -21.47
N GLY A 47 13.26 -5.00 -20.16
CA GLY A 47 13.97 -4.27 -19.11
C GLY A 47 13.45 -2.85 -18.81
N LEU A 48 12.40 -2.40 -19.50
CA LEU A 48 11.71 -1.12 -19.32
C LEU A 48 10.18 -1.34 -19.45
N PRO A 49 9.54 -1.95 -18.42
CA PRO A 49 8.13 -2.30 -18.44
C PRO A 49 7.16 -1.12 -18.58
N TYR A 50 7.61 0.09 -18.28
CA TYR A 50 6.85 1.34 -18.48
C TYR A 50 7.48 2.25 -19.52
N GLY A 51 8.42 1.70 -20.28
CA GLY A 51 9.25 2.45 -21.20
C GLY A 51 10.13 3.49 -20.51
N ARG A 52 10.60 4.43 -21.34
CA ARG A 52 11.25 5.65 -20.86
C ARG A 52 10.21 6.75 -20.77
N MET A 53 10.40 7.66 -19.83
CA MET A 53 9.48 8.75 -19.56
C MET A 53 9.21 9.55 -20.82
N HIS A 54 7.94 9.58 -21.23
CA HIS A 54 7.46 10.42 -22.31
C HIS A 54 7.05 11.77 -21.72
N VAL A 55 7.45 12.89 -22.34
CA VAL A 55 7.11 14.22 -21.85
C VAL A 55 6.22 14.93 -22.86
N GLU A 56 5.06 15.39 -22.37
CA GLU A 56 4.21 16.34 -23.07
C GLU A 56 4.43 17.72 -22.47
N SER A 57 4.75 18.72 -23.31
CA SER A 57 5.16 20.04 -22.84
C SER A 57 4.52 21.15 -23.67
N ASN A 58 4.26 22.27 -22.99
CA ASN A 58 3.57 23.43 -23.52
C ASN A 58 2.18 23.15 -24.13
N LEU A 59 1.52 22.07 -23.70
CA LEU A 59 0.18 21.74 -24.18
C LEU A 59 -0.84 22.73 -23.60
N PRO A 60 -1.77 23.26 -24.41
CA PRO A 60 -2.89 24.06 -23.89
C PRO A 60 -3.65 23.29 -22.81
N TYR A 61 -3.96 23.92 -21.68
CA TYR A 61 -4.75 23.31 -20.61
C TYR A 61 -6.25 23.46 -20.89
N ASP A 62 -6.70 22.79 -21.95
CA ASP A 62 -8.12 22.70 -22.34
C ASP A 62 -8.67 21.28 -22.15
N ARG A 63 -9.93 21.04 -22.52
CA ARG A 63 -10.61 19.74 -22.35
C ARG A 63 -9.90 18.54 -23.01
N THR A 64 -9.01 18.78 -23.97
CA THR A 64 -8.24 17.73 -24.66
C THR A 64 -6.93 17.39 -23.94
N ASN A 65 -6.46 18.27 -23.05
CA ASN A 65 -5.28 18.04 -22.23
C ASN A 65 -5.52 16.89 -21.23
N PRO A 66 -4.63 15.88 -21.14
CA PRO A 66 -4.83 14.74 -20.26
C PRO A 66 -4.94 15.08 -18.77
N ASP A 67 -4.41 16.23 -18.34
CA ASP A 67 -4.47 16.70 -16.96
C ASP A 67 -5.65 17.64 -16.69
N HIS A 68 -6.47 17.98 -17.69
CA HIS A 68 -7.64 18.83 -17.48
C HIS A 68 -8.78 18.05 -16.83
N PRO A 69 -9.49 18.61 -15.81
CA PRO A 69 -10.54 17.88 -15.07
C PRO A 69 -11.71 17.42 -15.94
N ASP A 70 -11.97 18.10 -17.06
CA ASP A 70 -13.02 17.69 -18.02
C ASP A 70 -12.54 16.68 -19.07
N ASN A 71 -11.25 16.34 -19.10
CA ASN A 71 -10.75 15.29 -20.00
C ASN A 71 -11.35 13.94 -19.59
N LEU A 72 -11.70 13.10 -20.56
CA LEU A 72 -12.30 11.78 -20.32
C LEU A 72 -11.45 10.90 -19.39
N ASN A 73 -10.11 11.03 -19.44
CA ASN A 73 -9.17 10.24 -18.65
C ASN A 73 -8.93 10.81 -17.23
N ALA A 74 -9.37 12.04 -16.97
CA ALA A 74 -9.22 12.73 -15.69
C ALA A 74 -10.56 13.07 -15.01
N LYS A 75 -11.68 12.84 -15.69
CA LYS A 75 -13.01 13.19 -15.20
C LYS A 75 -13.33 12.49 -13.88
N GLY A 76 -13.73 13.29 -12.89
CA GLY A 76 -14.05 12.82 -11.54
C GLY A 76 -12.83 12.63 -10.63
N GLN A 77 -11.60 12.80 -11.14
CA GLN A 77 -10.40 12.82 -10.31
C GLN A 77 -10.25 14.19 -9.66
N LYS A 78 -10.09 14.20 -8.33
CA LYS A 78 -9.84 15.44 -7.58
C LYS A 78 -8.50 16.04 -8.04
N GLN A 79 -8.49 17.35 -8.25
CA GLN A 79 -7.30 18.10 -8.58
C GLN A 79 -7.06 19.21 -7.55
N TYR A 80 -5.78 19.42 -7.24
CA TYR A 80 -5.32 20.48 -6.36
C TYR A 80 -4.20 21.26 -7.04
N ARG A 81 -3.94 22.48 -6.58
CA ARG A 81 -2.88 23.35 -7.13
C ARG A 81 -2.09 23.99 -6.02
N GLU A 82 -0.78 24.04 -6.19
CA GLU A 82 0.14 24.78 -5.33
C GLU A 82 0.84 25.85 -6.17
N GLU A 83 0.71 27.11 -5.77
CA GLU A 83 1.40 28.21 -6.42
C GLU A 83 2.90 28.15 -6.14
N ILE A 84 3.70 28.09 -7.21
CA ILE A 84 5.15 28.08 -7.12
C ILE A 84 5.69 29.50 -7.16
N VAL A 85 5.32 30.26 -8.18
CA VAL A 85 5.75 31.64 -8.36
C VAL A 85 4.71 32.41 -9.17
N THR A 86 4.55 33.69 -8.81
CA THR A 86 3.72 34.67 -9.54
C THR A 86 4.58 35.90 -9.82
N GLY A 87 4.44 36.50 -10.99
CA GLY A 87 5.23 37.67 -11.37
C GLY A 87 4.78 38.31 -12.69
N PRO A 88 5.35 39.48 -13.04
CA PRO A 88 4.89 40.27 -14.19
C PRO A 88 5.24 39.66 -15.56
N ASP A 89 6.30 38.83 -15.62
CA ASP A 89 6.75 38.12 -16.81
C ASP A 89 7.56 36.88 -16.39
N LEU A 90 6.93 35.72 -16.53
CA LEU A 90 7.49 34.38 -16.34
C LEU A 90 7.65 33.65 -17.69
N SER A 91 7.24 34.22 -18.82
CA SER A 91 7.28 33.59 -20.15
C SER A 91 8.64 32.99 -20.50
N LYS A 92 9.74 33.72 -20.28
CA LYS A 92 11.11 33.21 -20.51
C LYS A 92 11.50 32.09 -19.55
N THR A 93 10.97 32.09 -18.33
CA THR A 93 11.18 31.00 -17.38
C THR A 93 10.41 29.77 -17.83
N TRP A 94 9.16 29.94 -18.26
CA TRP A 94 8.35 28.87 -18.82
C TRP A 94 8.98 28.26 -20.08
N ASP A 95 9.47 29.07 -21.03
CA ASP A 95 10.16 28.58 -22.23
C ASP A 95 11.37 27.71 -21.89
N LYS A 96 12.14 28.10 -20.87
CA LYS A 96 13.26 27.29 -20.37
C LYS A 96 12.78 25.98 -19.75
N MET A 97 11.71 26.02 -18.95
CA MET A 97 11.12 24.81 -18.36
C MET A 97 10.59 23.86 -19.43
N VAL A 98 9.96 24.37 -20.48
CA VAL A 98 9.49 23.59 -21.63
C VAL A 98 10.67 22.91 -22.33
N ALA A 99 11.70 23.67 -22.70
CA ALA A 99 12.89 23.13 -23.37
C ALA A 99 13.62 22.10 -22.50
N ASP A 100 13.73 22.39 -21.20
CA ASP A 100 14.32 21.49 -20.22
C ASP A 100 13.53 20.17 -20.10
N ALA A 101 12.20 20.25 -19.95
CA ALA A 101 11.34 19.07 -19.90
C ALA A 101 11.41 18.24 -21.18
N GLN A 102 11.42 18.87 -22.36
CA GLN A 102 11.58 18.19 -23.65
C GLN A 102 12.92 17.45 -23.73
N SER A 103 14.00 18.02 -23.22
CA SER A 103 15.33 17.39 -23.21
C SER A 103 15.41 16.11 -22.35
N LYS A 104 14.44 15.93 -21.43
CA LYS A 104 14.32 14.77 -20.54
C LYS A 104 13.43 13.66 -21.13
N SER A 105 12.68 13.94 -22.19
CA SER A 105 11.83 12.96 -22.87
C SER A 105 12.64 11.81 -23.45
N ASP A 106 12.15 10.57 -23.30
CA ASP A 106 12.79 9.31 -23.73
C ASP A 106 14.23 9.10 -23.21
N LYS A 107 14.63 9.84 -22.17
CA LYS A 107 15.97 9.73 -21.57
C LYS A 107 15.97 8.86 -20.32
N TYR A 108 14.97 9.04 -19.47
CA TYR A 108 14.93 8.45 -18.13
C TYR A 108 13.97 7.26 -18.08
N PRO A 109 14.37 6.09 -17.55
CA PRO A 109 13.47 4.96 -17.32
C PRO A 109 12.27 5.37 -16.44
N TYR A 110 11.04 5.03 -16.83
CA TYR A 110 9.87 5.32 -16.00
C TYR A 110 9.70 4.21 -14.95
N ASP A 111 9.59 4.60 -13.68
CA ASP A 111 9.21 3.72 -12.58
C ASP A 111 8.15 4.43 -11.71
N PRO A 112 6.96 3.83 -11.53
CA PRO A 112 5.86 4.45 -10.79
C PRO A 112 6.18 4.86 -9.36
N GLN A 113 7.19 4.28 -8.71
CA GLN A 113 7.53 4.53 -7.31
C GLN A 113 8.78 5.38 -7.13
N VAL A 114 9.76 5.23 -8.03
CA VAL A 114 11.09 5.84 -7.85
C VAL A 114 11.43 6.94 -8.84
N GLN A 115 10.81 6.97 -10.02
CA GLN A 115 11.07 7.96 -11.07
C GLN A 115 9.90 8.08 -12.04
N ASN A 116 9.03 9.04 -11.80
CA ASN A 116 7.79 9.22 -12.54
C ASN A 116 7.55 10.71 -12.86
N SER A 117 6.33 11.06 -13.25
CA SER A 117 5.90 12.45 -13.50
C SER A 117 6.21 13.41 -12.34
N ASN A 118 6.17 12.93 -11.10
CA ASN A 118 6.45 13.73 -9.92
C ASN A 118 7.92 14.14 -9.85
N THR A 119 8.83 13.20 -10.14
CA THR A 119 10.27 13.48 -10.21
C THR A 119 10.60 14.44 -11.37
N LEU A 120 9.90 14.32 -12.50
CA LEU A 120 10.04 15.25 -13.62
C LEU A 120 9.66 16.67 -13.23
N ALA A 121 8.47 16.86 -12.64
CA ALA A 121 7.97 18.16 -12.23
C ALA A 121 8.95 18.86 -11.29
N ASP A 122 9.46 18.14 -10.29
CA ASP A 122 10.42 18.68 -9.32
C ASP A 122 11.77 18.99 -9.98
N SER A 123 12.25 18.12 -10.88
CA SER A 123 13.49 18.36 -11.61
C SER A 123 13.41 19.62 -12.47
N VAL A 124 12.31 19.82 -13.20
CA VAL A 124 12.12 20.99 -14.07
C VAL A 124 12.08 22.28 -13.25
N LEU A 125 11.40 22.26 -12.09
CA LEU A 125 11.39 23.40 -11.16
C LEU A 125 12.79 23.70 -10.61
N ARG A 126 13.51 22.67 -10.19
CA ARG A 126 14.88 22.79 -9.65
C ARG A 126 15.87 23.32 -10.67
N ASP A 127 15.75 22.89 -11.92
CA ASP A 127 16.60 23.33 -13.03
C ASP A 127 16.30 24.79 -13.40
N ALA A 128 15.03 25.20 -13.34
CA ALA A 128 14.59 26.59 -13.48
C ALA A 128 14.90 27.49 -12.27
N LYS A 129 15.49 26.95 -11.19
CA LYS A 129 15.80 27.67 -9.94
C LYS A 129 14.54 28.22 -9.24
N LEU A 130 13.42 27.53 -9.39
CA LEU A 130 12.19 27.80 -8.66
C LEU A 130 12.14 26.98 -7.38
N LYS A 131 11.28 27.39 -6.44
CA LYS A 131 11.03 26.60 -5.23
C LYS A 131 10.38 25.27 -5.62
N GLU A 132 10.80 24.20 -4.96
CA GLU A 132 10.13 22.91 -5.07
C GLU A 132 8.81 22.93 -4.29
N PRO A 133 7.81 22.12 -4.69
CA PRO A 133 6.55 22.00 -3.97
C PRO A 133 6.75 21.52 -2.53
N THR A 134 5.82 21.91 -1.66
CA THR A 134 5.86 21.61 -0.22
C THR A 134 4.64 20.81 0.24
N GLN A 135 3.58 20.75 -0.58
CA GLN A 135 2.34 20.07 -0.25
C GLN A 135 2.30 18.63 -0.76
N ASP A 136 3.41 18.07 -1.20
CA ASP A 136 3.53 16.81 -1.94
C ASP A 136 3.94 15.60 -1.08
N GLY A 137 4.14 15.83 0.22
CA GLY A 137 4.47 14.81 1.20
C GLY A 137 3.27 13.93 1.61
N PHE A 138 3.54 12.91 2.43
CA PHE A 138 2.52 11.95 2.88
C PHE A 138 1.34 12.58 3.63
N PHE A 139 1.52 13.73 4.29
CA PHE A 139 0.43 14.45 4.97
C PHE A 139 -0.31 15.44 4.07
N GLY A 140 0.19 15.71 2.86
CA GLY A 140 -0.45 16.55 1.84
C GLY A 140 -0.96 15.76 0.63
N HIS A 141 -0.81 16.33 -0.56
CA HIS A 141 -1.02 15.72 -1.87
C HIS A 141 0.09 14.72 -2.20
N TRP A 142 0.12 13.61 -1.48
CA TRP A 142 1.21 12.64 -1.58
C TRP A 142 1.53 12.27 -3.03
N ALA A 143 2.75 12.58 -3.44
CA ALA A 143 3.27 12.36 -4.79
C ALA A 143 4.50 11.44 -4.70
N PRO A 144 4.34 10.12 -4.92
CA PRO A 144 5.45 9.17 -4.90
C PRO A 144 6.57 9.61 -5.85
N ALA A 145 7.83 9.36 -5.48
CA ALA A 145 9.04 9.82 -6.19
C ALA A 145 9.30 11.33 -6.20
N SER A 146 8.48 12.13 -5.49
CA SER A 146 8.76 13.55 -5.28
C SER A 146 10.11 13.78 -4.57
N GLY A 147 10.77 14.88 -4.92
CA GLY A 147 12.02 15.36 -4.32
C GLY A 147 13.26 14.56 -4.74
N ARG A 148 13.10 13.57 -5.62
CA ARG A 148 14.22 12.78 -6.16
C ARG A 148 14.93 13.52 -7.30
N ALA A 149 16.14 13.09 -7.58
CA ALA A 149 16.85 13.45 -8.81
C ALA A 149 16.56 12.43 -9.90
N LEU A 150 16.50 12.89 -11.14
CA LEU A 150 16.40 11.99 -12.29
C LEU A 150 17.71 11.22 -12.49
N ASP A 151 17.60 9.93 -12.73
CA ASP A 151 18.69 8.97 -12.88
C ASP A 151 18.41 8.00 -14.04
N GLU A 152 19.31 7.98 -15.02
CA GLU A 152 19.23 7.11 -16.20
C GLU A 152 19.51 5.64 -15.87
N SER A 153 20.16 5.37 -14.73
CA SER A 153 20.59 4.04 -14.32
C SER A 153 19.51 3.24 -13.57
N ILE A 154 18.36 3.87 -13.29
CA ILE A 154 17.22 3.21 -12.66
C ILE A 154 16.80 2.01 -13.51
N LYS A 155 16.66 0.87 -12.85
CA LYS A 155 16.07 -0.33 -13.43
C LYS A 155 14.63 -0.40 -12.95
N PRO A 156 13.64 -0.04 -13.77
CA PRO A 156 12.27 -0.09 -13.35
C PRO A 156 11.92 -1.53 -12.98
N SER A 157 11.23 -1.68 -11.87
CA SER A 157 10.62 -2.95 -11.53
C SER A 157 9.31 -3.10 -12.30
N GLU A 158 8.89 -4.32 -12.66
CA GLU A 158 7.50 -4.57 -13.03
C GLU A 158 6.70 -4.76 -11.74
N PRO A 159 5.76 -3.87 -11.39
CA PRO A 159 4.65 -4.22 -10.53
C PRO A 159 3.79 -5.22 -11.27
N GLY A 160 3.59 -6.40 -10.67
CA GLY A 160 2.53 -7.29 -11.10
C GLY A 160 1.19 -6.55 -11.10
N LEU A 161 0.62 -6.39 -12.29
CA LEU A 161 -0.74 -5.92 -12.60
C LEU A 161 -1.17 -4.60 -11.95
N GLY A 162 -1.16 -3.55 -12.77
CA GLY A 162 -1.98 -2.36 -12.55
C GLY A 162 -1.36 -1.12 -13.17
N ASN A 163 -1.79 -0.78 -14.39
CA ASN A 163 -1.85 0.64 -14.75
C ASN A 163 -2.59 1.33 -13.60
N SER A 164 -2.00 2.32 -12.96
CA SER A 164 -2.50 2.97 -11.71
C SER A 164 -2.22 2.18 -10.42
N GLY A 165 -1.32 2.70 -9.58
CA GLY A 165 -1.46 2.58 -8.13
C GLY A 165 -0.71 1.52 -7.35
N ARG A 166 0.36 2.02 -6.71
CA ARG A 166 0.92 1.66 -5.39
C ARG A 166 1.06 0.18 -5.01
N THR A 167 2.27 -0.14 -4.54
CA THR A 167 2.46 -0.67 -3.18
C THR A 167 3.85 -0.29 -2.66
N PHE A 168 3.91 0.60 -1.66
CA PHE A 168 5.08 0.67 -0.78
C PHE A 168 5.06 -0.57 0.12
N SER A 169 6.15 -1.33 0.11
CA SER A 169 6.56 -2.15 1.25
C SER A 169 8.08 -2.17 1.29
N THR A 170 8.57 -1.79 2.45
CA THR A 170 9.96 -1.63 2.87
C THR A 170 10.72 -2.95 2.80
N SER A 171 11.67 -3.09 1.89
CA SER A 171 13.01 -3.69 2.06
C SER A 171 13.61 -4.00 0.68
N ASP A 172 14.84 -3.54 0.44
CA ASP A 172 15.64 -3.75 -0.78
C ASP A 172 16.09 -5.20 -0.96
N ALA A 173 15.14 -6.13 -1.00
CA ALA A 173 15.37 -7.48 -1.48
C ALA A 173 14.24 -7.80 -2.46
N LYS A 174 14.61 -8.26 -3.66
CA LYS A 174 13.68 -9.03 -4.49
C LYS A 174 12.94 -10.02 -3.57
N PRO A 175 11.61 -10.23 -3.69
CA PRO A 175 10.99 -11.34 -3.02
C PRO A 175 11.72 -12.59 -3.52
N ASP A 176 12.54 -13.16 -2.65
CA ASP A 176 13.10 -14.47 -2.87
C ASP A 176 11.87 -15.37 -3.11
N PRO A 177 11.71 -16.00 -4.30
CA PRO A 177 10.55 -16.83 -4.57
C PRO A 177 10.39 -17.95 -3.54
N GLN A 178 11.50 -18.37 -2.91
CA GLN A 178 11.48 -19.28 -1.78
C GLN A 178 10.91 -18.62 -0.53
N ARG A 179 11.28 -17.36 -0.24
CA ARG A 179 10.75 -16.57 0.87
C ARG A 179 9.25 -16.30 0.71
N GLU A 180 8.80 -15.93 -0.48
CA GLU A 180 7.38 -15.72 -0.76
C GLU A 180 6.59 -17.03 -0.64
N GLY A 181 7.14 -18.13 -1.15
CA GLY A 181 6.60 -19.48 -0.96
C GLY A 181 6.54 -19.91 0.50
N GLN A 182 7.58 -19.62 1.30
CA GLN A 182 7.63 -19.90 2.74
C GLN A 182 6.57 -19.10 3.51
N LEU A 183 6.41 -17.82 3.20
CA LEU A 183 5.40 -16.97 3.83
C LEU A 183 3.98 -17.43 3.48
N ARG A 184 3.74 -17.84 2.24
CA ARG A 184 2.47 -18.44 1.83
C ARG A 184 2.25 -19.85 2.41
N ALA A 185 3.28 -20.54 2.88
CA ALA A 185 3.13 -21.84 3.52
C ALA A 185 2.69 -21.76 5.00
N ASP A 186 2.44 -20.55 5.55
CA ASP A 186 1.93 -20.41 6.91
C ASP A 186 0.58 -21.15 7.07
N PRO A 187 0.43 -22.05 8.07
CA PRO A 187 -0.79 -22.84 8.24
C PRO A 187 -2.05 -21.99 8.44
N MET A 188 -1.94 -20.86 9.14
CA MET A 188 -3.09 -20.01 9.43
C MET A 188 -3.56 -19.26 8.19
N PHE A 189 -2.63 -18.88 7.32
CA PHE A 189 -2.95 -18.34 6.00
C PHE A 189 -3.62 -19.38 5.10
N GLN A 190 -3.11 -20.62 5.06
CA GLN A 190 -3.72 -21.71 4.30
C GLN A 190 -5.12 -22.07 4.79
N GLN A 191 -5.35 -22.05 6.10
CA GLN A 191 -6.67 -22.26 6.70
C GLN A 191 -7.65 -21.14 6.33
N ALA A 192 -7.21 -19.88 6.35
CA ALA A 192 -8.03 -18.75 5.89
C ALA A 192 -8.40 -18.87 4.41
N LEU A 193 -7.45 -19.23 3.53
CA LEU A 193 -7.70 -19.49 2.11
C LEU A 193 -8.74 -20.60 1.91
N THR A 194 -8.56 -21.72 2.62
CA THR A 194 -9.49 -22.86 2.58
C THR A 194 -10.90 -22.46 3.02
N GLY A 195 -11.00 -21.63 4.06
CA GLY A 195 -12.29 -21.12 4.53
C GLY A 195 -12.96 -20.19 3.51
N LEU A 196 -12.20 -19.32 2.87
CA LEU A 196 -12.70 -18.45 1.80
C LEU A 196 -13.13 -19.25 0.56
N ASP A 197 -12.40 -20.30 0.19
CA ASP A 197 -12.78 -21.20 -0.92
C ASP A 197 -14.10 -21.93 -0.65
N LYS A 198 -14.37 -22.31 0.60
CA LYS A 198 -15.62 -22.98 0.98
C LYS A 198 -16.85 -22.07 0.88
N ILE A 199 -16.72 -20.79 1.20
CA ILE A 199 -17.83 -19.82 1.09
C ILE A 199 -18.02 -19.36 -0.36
N GLY A 200 -16.96 -19.39 -1.17
CA GLY A 200 -16.98 -19.08 -2.59
C GLY A 200 -17.16 -17.58 -2.91
N PRO A 201 -16.98 -17.19 -4.19
CA PRO A 201 -17.04 -15.78 -4.60
C PRO A 201 -18.46 -15.20 -4.46
N ASN A 202 -19.50 -16.04 -4.51
CA ASN A 202 -20.90 -15.61 -4.36
C ASN A 202 -21.24 -15.10 -2.95
N ALA A 203 -20.38 -15.34 -1.96
CA ALA A 203 -20.51 -14.75 -0.63
C ALA A 203 -20.17 -13.25 -0.60
N GLY A 204 -19.66 -12.69 -1.71
CA GLY A 204 -19.30 -11.28 -1.83
C GLY A 204 -18.13 -10.87 -0.94
N VAL A 205 -17.31 -11.82 -0.48
CA VAL A 205 -16.19 -11.53 0.43
C VAL A 205 -14.95 -11.06 -0.32
N TYR A 206 -14.78 -11.50 -1.56
CA TYR A 206 -13.66 -11.14 -2.43
C TYR A 206 -14.14 -11.13 -3.88
N ASP A 207 -13.60 -10.21 -4.69
CA ASP A 207 -14.04 -10.01 -6.07
C ASP A 207 -13.19 -10.80 -7.09
N ASN A 208 -11.95 -11.14 -6.71
CA ASN A 208 -11.02 -11.90 -7.53
C ASN A 208 -10.04 -12.70 -6.64
N GLN A 209 -9.20 -13.51 -7.29
CA GLN A 209 -8.21 -14.36 -6.61
C GLN A 209 -7.21 -13.55 -5.77
N GLN A 210 -6.82 -12.36 -6.22
CA GLN A 210 -5.88 -11.50 -5.50
C GLN A 210 -6.52 -10.95 -4.21
N ASP A 211 -7.77 -10.53 -4.27
CA ASP A 211 -8.52 -10.05 -3.11
C ASP A 211 -8.77 -11.18 -2.11
N LYS A 212 -9.05 -12.40 -2.59
CA LYS A 212 -9.14 -13.58 -1.73
C LYS A 212 -7.86 -13.78 -0.91
N GLU A 213 -6.70 -13.69 -1.55
CA GLU A 213 -5.41 -13.82 -0.86
C GLU A 213 -5.17 -12.67 0.12
N ARG A 214 -5.46 -11.42 -0.24
CA ARG A 214 -5.32 -10.26 0.66
C ARG A 214 -6.23 -10.38 1.88
N VAL A 215 -7.48 -10.77 1.69
CA VAL A 215 -8.45 -11.03 2.77
C VAL A 215 -7.96 -12.18 3.65
N ALA A 216 -7.48 -13.28 3.07
CA ALA A 216 -6.92 -14.40 3.83
C ALA A 216 -5.69 -13.99 4.67
N GLY A 217 -4.78 -13.19 4.10
CA GLY A 217 -3.59 -12.71 4.80
C GLY A 217 -3.93 -11.80 5.98
N ALA A 218 -4.86 -10.86 5.78
CA ALA A 218 -5.33 -9.98 6.85
C ALA A 218 -6.07 -10.78 7.95
N LEU A 219 -6.92 -11.72 7.56
CA LEU A 219 -7.70 -12.54 8.47
C LEU A 219 -6.81 -13.46 9.31
N ALA A 220 -5.78 -14.08 8.70
CA ALA A 220 -4.79 -14.88 9.40
C ALA A 220 -3.97 -14.06 10.40
N LEU A 221 -3.52 -12.86 10.01
CA LEU A 221 -2.82 -11.94 10.92
C LEU A 221 -3.68 -11.56 12.13
N GLN A 222 -4.96 -11.21 11.92
CA GLN A 222 -5.85 -10.85 13.02
C GLN A 222 -6.17 -12.04 13.91
N ALA A 223 -6.36 -13.23 13.34
CA ALA A 223 -6.56 -14.46 14.11
C ALA A 223 -5.36 -14.76 15.02
N ARG A 224 -4.13 -14.63 14.50
CA ARG A 224 -2.90 -14.79 15.29
C ARG A 224 -2.82 -13.77 16.43
N LYS A 225 -3.10 -12.50 16.16
CA LYS A 225 -3.10 -11.42 17.18
C LYS A 225 -4.17 -11.60 18.24
N ALA A 226 -5.33 -12.13 17.87
CA ALA A 226 -6.41 -12.45 18.78
C ALA A 226 -6.16 -13.75 19.57
N GLY A 227 -5.01 -14.41 19.37
CA GLY A 227 -4.62 -15.59 20.11
C GLY A 227 -5.30 -16.88 19.66
N LEU A 228 -5.92 -16.89 18.47
CA LEU A 228 -6.49 -18.12 17.93
C LEU A 228 -5.34 -19.12 17.68
N PRO A 229 -5.48 -20.38 18.12
CA PRO A 229 -4.46 -21.39 17.84
C PRO A 229 -4.46 -21.75 16.34
N GLU A 230 -5.64 -21.76 15.72
CA GLU A 230 -5.86 -22.02 14.29
C GLU A 230 -7.19 -21.39 13.82
N ILE A 231 -7.43 -21.40 12.50
CA ILE A 231 -8.73 -21.02 11.92
C ILE A 231 -9.46 -22.29 11.50
N GLN A 232 -10.56 -22.61 12.17
CA GLN A 232 -11.40 -23.77 11.83
C GLN A 232 -12.49 -23.39 10.82
N GLU A 233 -13.04 -22.19 10.96
CA GLU A 233 -14.18 -21.72 10.17
C GLU A 233 -14.00 -20.24 9.78
N VAL A 234 -14.44 -19.90 8.56
CA VAL A 234 -14.50 -18.53 8.07
C VAL A 234 -15.95 -18.19 7.76
N VAL A 235 -16.46 -17.14 8.39
CA VAL A 235 -17.89 -16.77 8.31
C VAL A 235 -18.04 -15.32 7.87
N PRO A 236 -18.70 -15.05 6.73
CA PRO A 236 -19.03 -13.68 6.34
C PRO A 236 -20.16 -13.11 7.20
N SER A 237 -20.03 -11.85 7.57
CA SER A 237 -21.11 -11.07 8.14
C SER A 237 -22.15 -10.75 7.07
N GLN A 238 -23.43 -10.98 7.40
CA GLN A 238 -24.54 -10.64 6.52
C GLN A 238 -24.88 -9.13 6.54
N THR A 239 -24.31 -8.36 7.46
CA THR A 239 -24.80 -7.01 7.78
C THR A 239 -23.78 -5.89 7.58
N ASN A 240 -22.48 -6.16 7.62
CA ASN A 240 -21.49 -5.08 7.69
C ASN A 240 -20.13 -5.39 7.05
N GLY A 241 -20.09 -6.24 6.03
CA GLY A 241 -18.86 -6.47 5.24
C GLY A 241 -17.71 -7.19 5.98
N ASN A 242 -17.88 -7.47 7.27
CA ASN A 242 -16.89 -8.19 8.06
C ASN A 242 -16.80 -9.66 7.67
N VAL A 243 -15.61 -10.23 7.87
CA VAL A 243 -15.32 -11.65 7.74
C VAL A 243 -14.71 -12.12 9.05
N PHE A 244 -15.27 -13.18 9.62
CA PHE A 244 -14.83 -13.73 10.89
C PHE A 244 -13.99 -14.98 10.68
N ALA A 245 -12.89 -15.09 11.43
CA ALA A 245 -12.15 -16.32 11.66
C ALA A 245 -12.57 -16.86 13.01
N MET A 246 -12.94 -18.15 13.06
CA MET A 246 -13.49 -18.77 14.26
C MET A 246 -12.68 -20.00 14.65
N TRP A 247 -12.50 -20.16 15.96
CA TRP A 247 -11.96 -21.35 16.59
C TRP A 247 -12.88 -21.76 17.74
N LYS A 248 -13.31 -23.02 17.75
CA LYS A 248 -14.13 -23.61 18.80
C LYS A 248 -13.26 -24.56 19.60
N ASN A 249 -13.25 -24.43 20.93
CA ASN A 249 -12.45 -25.29 21.78
C ASN A 249 -12.94 -26.74 21.71
N PRO A 250 -12.08 -27.71 21.32
CA PRO A 250 -12.43 -29.12 21.36
C PRO A 250 -12.85 -29.55 22.78
N GLY A 251 -14.10 -29.96 22.95
CA GLY A 251 -14.64 -30.40 24.23
C GLY A 251 -15.31 -29.30 25.07
N ASN A 252 -15.33 -28.04 24.61
CA ASN A 252 -16.13 -26.98 25.22
C ASN A 252 -16.66 -26.00 24.14
N GLU A 253 -17.82 -26.31 23.56
CA GLU A 253 -18.41 -25.49 22.47
C GLU A 253 -18.78 -24.06 22.87
N ALA A 254 -18.90 -23.78 24.17
CA ALA A 254 -19.13 -22.43 24.68
C ALA A 254 -17.87 -21.55 24.66
N ASP A 255 -16.68 -22.17 24.56
CA ASP A 255 -15.40 -21.47 24.47
C ASP A 255 -15.05 -21.24 22.99
N LEU A 256 -15.39 -20.04 22.53
CA LEU A 256 -15.25 -19.60 21.15
C LEU A 256 -14.28 -18.42 21.08
N LEU A 257 -13.21 -18.57 20.32
CA LEU A 257 -12.35 -17.47 19.92
C LEU A 257 -12.74 -17.01 18.52
N ARG A 258 -12.78 -15.69 18.33
CA ARG A 258 -13.03 -15.09 17.02
C ARG A 258 -12.14 -13.89 16.79
N ALA A 259 -11.73 -13.74 15.53
CA ALA A 259 -11.15 -12.52 15.01
C ALA A 259 -11.98 -12.06 13.81
N HIS A 260 -11.89 -10.78 13.46
CA HIS A 260 -12.56 -10.27 12.27
C HIS A 260 -11.70 -9.27 11.52
N VAL A 261 -12.02 -9.11 10.25
CA VAL A 261 -11.55 -8.04 9.39
C VAL A 261 -12.73 -7.49 8.60
N ASP A 262 -12.70 -6.20 8.28
CA ASP A 262 -13.56 -5.66 7.23
C ASP A 262 -13.02 -6.10 5.86
N ARG A 263 -13.88 -6.66 4.98
CA ARG A 263 -13.43 -7.16 3.67
C ARG A 263 -12.84 -6.06 2.78
N GLY A 264 -13.39 -4.85 2.84
CA GLY A 264 -12.95 -3.72 2.03
C GLY A 264 -11.60 -3.18 2.49
N GLU A 265 -11.38 -3.10 3.81
CA GLU A 265 -10.08 -2.77 4.38
C GLU A 265 -9.05 -3.87 4.14
N ALA A 266 -9.45 -5.14 4.29
CA ALA A 266 -8.56 -6.29 4.11
C ALA A 266 -8.09 -6.43 2.66
N ALA A 267 -8.96 -6.22 1.68
CA ALA A 267 -8.62 -6.23 0.25
C ALA A 267 -7.66 -5.08 -0.14
N GLN A 268 -7.57 -4.02 0.66
CA GLN A 268 -6.64 -2.90 0.43
C GLN A 268 -5.25 -3.10 1.07
N GLN A 269 -5.06 -4.15 1.88
CA GLN A 269 -3.78 -4.43 2.55
C GLN A 269 -2.87 -5.28 1.65
N PRO A 270 -1.57 -4.94 1.51
CA PRO A 270 -0.64 -5.77 0.77
C PRO A 270 -0.48 -7.15 1.42
N LEU A 271 -0.69 -8.22 0.62
CA LEU A 271 -0.57 -9.60 1.08
C LEU A 271 0.78 -9.87 1.75
N GLN A 272 1.88 -9.52 1.06
CA GLN A 272 3.24 -9.74 1.55
C GLN A 272 3.47 -9.11 2.93
N ALA A 273 3.03 -7.86 3.14
CA ALA A 273 3.17 -7.17 4.41
C ALA A 273 2.36 -7.84 5.54
N ASN A 274 1.19 -8.41 5.22
CA ASN A 274 0.41 -9.16 6.20
C ASN A 274 1.05 -10.51 6.54
N LEU A 275 1.64 -11.20 5.56
CA LEU A 275 2.34 -12.46 5.80
C LEU A 275 3.63 -12.28 6.62
N GLU A 276 4.39 -11.21 6.39
CA GLU A 276 5.58 -10.89 7.19
C GLU A 276 5.21 -10.55 8.65
N LYS A 277 4.13 -9.78 8.84
CA LYS A 277 3.59 -9.49 10.19
C LYS A 277 3.06 -10.77 10.85
N LEU A 278 2.44 -11.66 10.08
CA LEU A 278 1.93 -12.94 10.58
C LEU A 278 3.08 -13.83 11.04
N GLU A 279 4.14 -13.96 10.25
CA GLU A 279 5.33 -14.73 10.63
C GLU A 279 5.97 -14.16 11.90
N THR A 280 6.10 -12.83 12.00
CA THR A 280 6.62 -12.15 13.19
C THR A 280 5.76 -12.45 14.42
N ALA A 281 4.44 -12.34 14.29
CA ALA A 281 3.50 -12.64 15.38
C ALA A 281 3.56 -14.12 15.79
N THR A 282 3.67 -15.03 14.82
CA THR A 282 3.84 -16.47 15.07
C THR A 282 5.13 -16.78 15.82
N ARG A 283 6.26 -16.14 15.47
CA ARG A 283 7.53 -16.29 16.21
C ARG A 283 7.42 -15.79 17.64
N GLN A 284 6.86 -14.60 17.83
CA GLN A 284 6.65 -14.02 19.17
C GLN A 284 5.78 -14.91 20.06
N GLN A 285 4.71 -15.50 19.52
CA GLN A 285 3.86 -16.41 20.28
C GLN A 285 4.60 -17.68 20.70
N LYS A 286 5.42 -18.27 19.82
CA LYS A 286 6.25 -19.45 20.14
C LYS A 286 7.29 -19.14 21.22
N GLU A 287 7.93 -17.98 21.17
CA GLU A 287 8.88 -17.55 22.19
C GLU A 287 8.22 -17.30 23.55
N GLN A 288 7.02 -16.74 23.57
CA GLN A 288 6.25 -16.57 24.80
C GLN A 288 5.82 -17.91 25.41
N GLN A 289 5.41 -18.87 24.58
CA GLN A 289 5.06 -20.23 25.02
C GLN A 289 6.30 -20.99 25.53
N ALA A 290 7.47 -20.81 24.91
CA ALA A 290 8.72 -21.41 25.36
C ALA A 290 9.30 -20.77 26.65
N ARG A 291 8.88 -19.54 26.99
CA ARG A 291 9.26 -18.83 28.22
C ARG A 291 8.24 -18.96 29.35
N ALA A 292 7.09 -19.60 29.10
CA ALA A 292 6.19 -19.97 30.19
C ALA A 292 6.93 -20.99 31.08
N PRO A 293 7.11 -20.71 32.39
CA PRO A 293 7.74 -21.68 33.28
C PRO A 293 6.91 -22.96 33.27
N GLU A 294 7.61 -24.10 33.16
CA GLU A 294 7.01 -25.40 33.45
C GLU A 294 6.21 -25.30 34.76
N PRO A 295 5.00 -25.87 34.84
CA PRO A 295 4.28 -25.91 36.10
C PRO A 295 5.21 -26.56 37.12
N VAL A 296 5.56 -25.80 38.15
CA VAL A 296 6.23 -26.30 39.34
C VAL A 296 5.41 -27.49 39.81
N GLN A 297 5.92 -28.71 39.58
CA GLN A 297 5.41 -29.90 40.23
C GLN A 297 5.62 -29.65 41.73
N GLN A 298 4.58 -29.14 42.38
CA GLN A 298 4.48 -29.20 43.82
C GLN A 298 4.56 -30.68 44.18
N GLN A 299 5.73 -31.06 44.70
CA GLN A 299 5.90 -32.29 45.46
C GLN A 299 4.82 -32.30 46.53
N ALA A 300 3.78 -33.08 46.30
CA ALA A 300 2.97 -33.65 47.35
C ALA A 300 3.88 -34.57 48.17
N GLN A 301 4.60 -34.01 49.14
CA GLN A 301 5.02 -34.79 50.30
C GLN A 301 3.77 -34.97 51.16
N GLY A 302 3.27 -36.19 51.15
CA GLY A 302 2.03 -36.58 51.80
C GLY A 302 2.03 -36.24 53.28
N GLU A 303 0.92 -35.66 53.70
CA GLU A 303 0.30 -35.96 54.98
C GLU A 303 0.21 -37.48 55.13
N GLN A 304 1.05 -38.06 55.98
CA GLN A 304 0.72 -39.34 56.59
C GLN A 304 0.03 -39.05 57.92
N GLU A 305 -1.27 -39.33 57.86
CA GLU A 305 -2.25 -39.41 58.94
C GLU A 305 -1.67 -40.01 60.23
N ALA A 306 -1.88 -39.30 61.33
CA ALA A 306 -1.96 -39.89 62.65
C ALA A 306 -3.38 -40.45 62.86
N PRO A 307 -3.58 -41.74 63.18
CA PRO A 307 -4.84 -42.18 63.75
C PRO A 307 -4.77 -42.04 65.27
N SER A 308 -5.57 -41.12 65.78
CA SER A 308 -5.97 -41.08 67.18
C SER A 308 -6.82 -42.31 67.51
N ARG A 309 -6.33 -43.19 68.40
CA ARG A 309 -7.18 -44.01 69.27
C ARG A 309 -6.48 -44.28 70.60
N GLY A 310 -6.76 -43.43 71.58
CA GLY A 310 -6.73 -43.83 72.98
C GLY A 310 -8.04 -44.51 73.37
N SER A 311 -7.98 -45.76 73.83
CA SER A 311 -8.77 -46.25 74.96
C SER A 311 -8.36 -47.67 75.37
N LEU A 312 -7.78 -47.74 76.58
CA LEU A 312 -8.13 -48.63 77.69
C LEU A 312 -8.12 -50.15 77.47
N SER A 313 -7.21 -50.87 78.15
CA SER A 313 -7.53 -51.55 79.42
C SER A 313 -6.50 -52.62 79.80
N ARG A 314 -6.10 -52.55 81.10
CA ARG A 314 -5.58 -53.59 82.01
C ARG A 314 -4.23 -54.24 81.74
#